data_AF-A0A938S4E6-F1
#
_entry.id   AF-A0A938S4E6-F1
#
_cell.length_a   1.000
_cell.length_b   1.000
_cell.length_c   1.000
_cell.angle_alpha   90.00
_cell.angle_beta   90.00
_cell.angle_gamma   90.00
#
_symmetry.space_group_name_H-M   'P 1'
#
loop_
_entity.id
_entity.type
_entity.pdbx_description
1 polymer ?
#
loop_
_entity_poly.entity_id
_entity_poly.type
_entity_poly.pdbx_seq_one_letter_code
_entity_poly.pdbx_strand_id
1 'polypeptide(L)'
;MEFLGLDLTIWAVLAVYLLGVLALGWWSRRGTENQEGYLLGNRRFGSFMMIMHSFGSGTHPGAPAGVVSKTVSAGAAGVWVSWVWLFGTPFYWLIAPVVR
;
A
#
# COMPACT_ATOMS: atom_id res chain seq x y z
N MET A 1 27.95 0.48 -12.60
CA MET A 1 27.80 0.32 -14.07
C MET A 1 26.43 0.87 -14.39
N GLU A 2 26.35 1.93 -15.18
CA GLU A 2 25.08 2.63 -15.41
C GLU A 2 24.37 2.05 -16.64
N PHE A 3 23.10 1.73 -16.50
CA PHE A 3 22.22 1.26 -17.56
C PHE A 3 20.96 2.13 -17.56
N LEU A 4 20.64 2.76 -18.70
CA LEU A 4 19.52 3.71 -18.84
C LEU A 4 19.55 4.84 -17.77
N GLY A 5 20.75 5.29 -17.39
CA GLY A 5 20.92 6.38 -16.40
C GLY A 5 20.68 5.98 -14.95
N LEU A 6 20.50 4.68 -14.66
CA LEU A 6 20.42 4.13 -13.31
C LEU A 6 21.54 3.13 -13.09
N ASP A 7 22.07 3.05 -11.86
CA ASP A 7 23.04 2.02 -11.54
C ASP A 7 22.41 0.61 -11.64
N LEU A 8 23.20 -0.36 -12.09
CA LEU A 8 22.77 -1.75 -12.23
C LEU A 8 22.20 -2.33 -10.92
N THR A 9 22.65 -1.86 -9.76
CA THR A 9 22.12 -2.27 -8.45
C THR A 9 20.64 -1.90 -8.31
N ILE A 10 20.24 -0.73 -8.78
CA ILE A 10 18.84 -0.27 -8.73
C ILE A 10 17.98 -1.17 -9.62
N TRP A 11 18.47 -1.51 -10.81
CA TRP A 11 17.79 -2.44 -11.70
C TRP A 11 17.63 -3.84 -11.09
N ALA A 12 18.66 -4.34 -10.40
CA ALA A 12 18.58 -5.62 -9.70
C ALA A 12 17.51 -5.59 -8.60
N VAL A 13 17.46 -4.53 -7.78
CA VAL A 13 16.44 -4.36 -6.74
C VAL A 13 15.04 -4.29 -7.34
N LEU A 14 14.86 -3.52 -8.43
CA LEU A 14 13.59 -3.42 -9.17
C LEU A 14 13.13 -4.78 -9.71
N ALA A 15 14.04 -5.54 -10.33
CA ALA A 15 13.74 -6.85 -10.87
C ALA A 15 13.32 -7.83 -9.76
N VAL A 16 14.06 -7.88 -8.64
CA VAL A 16 13.73 -8.72 -7.48
C VAL A 16 12.38 -8.34 -6.90
N TYR A 17 12.10 -7.04 -6.74
CA TYR A 17 10.82 -6.56 -6.23
C TYR A 17 9.64 -6.99 -7.13
N LEU A 18 9.74 -6.74 -8.44
CA LEU A 18 8.69 -7.09 -9.40
C LEU A 18 8.46 -8.60 -9.46
N LEU A 19 9.54 -9.39 -9.51
CA LEU A 19 9.45 -10.86 -9.47
C LEU A 19 8.81 -11.35 -8.17
N GLY A 20 9.15 -10.73 -7.04
CA GLY A 20 8.54 -11.04 -5.74
C GLY A 20 7.03 -10.80 -5.74
N VAL A 21 6.57 -9.64 -6.24
CA VAL A 21 5.15 -9.32 -6.34
C VAL A 21 4.42 -10.29 -7.27
N LEU A 22 4.99 -10.62 -8.43
CA LEU A 22 4.42 -11.59 -9.36
C LEU A 22 4.35 -13.00 -8.75
N ALA A 23 5.39 -13.43 -8.04
CA ALA A 23 5.42 -14.72 -7.35
C ALA A 23 4.34 -14.79 -6.25
N LEU A 24 4.15 -13.72 -5.47
CA LEU A 24 3.07 -13.63 -4.49
C LEU A 24 1.69 -13.68 -5.13
N GLY A 25 1.49 -12.98 -6.25
CA GLY A 25 0.24 -13.04 -7.01
C GLY A 25 -0.04 -14.44 -7.55
N TRP A 26 0.97 -15.10 -8.11
CA TRP A 26 0.87 -16.47 -8.60
C TRP A 26 0.62 -17.48 -7.47
N TRP A 27 1.16 -17.27 -6.28
CA TRP A 27 0.88 -18.11 -5.12
C TRP A 27 -0.58 -17.92 -4.64
N SER A 28 -1.05 -16.67 -4.61
CA SER A 28 -2.40 -16.31 -4.20
C SER A 28 -3.51 -16.95 -5.05
N ARG A 29 -3.24 -17.22 -6.34
CA ARG A 29 -4.20 -17.85 -7.27
C ARG A 29 -4.78 -19.19 -6.79
N ARG A 30 -4.07 -19.90 -5.90
CA ARG A 30 -4.51 -21.21 -5.36
C ARG A 30 -5.75 -21.09 -4.48
N GLY A 31 -6.12 -19.90 -4.02
CA GLY A 31 -7.27 -19.65 -3.15
C GLY A 31 -8.43 -18.88 -3.78
N THR A 32 -8.37 -18.59 -5.09
CA THR A 32 -9.29 -17.67 -5.79
C THR A 32 -10.22 -18.37 -6.79
N GLU A 33 -10.50 -19.66 -6.60
CA GLU A 33 -11.32 -20.45 -7.54
C GLU A 33 -12.81 -20.05 -7.55
N ASN A 34 -13.27 -19.41 -6.47
CA ASN A 34 -14.64 -18.93 -6.29
C ASN A 34 -14.67 -17.41 -6.01
N GLN A 35 -15.83 -16.78 -6.22
CA GLN A 35 -16.03 -15.36 -5.98
C GLN A 35 -15.75 -14.95 -4.53
N GLU A 36 -16.10 -15.81 -3.56
CA GLU A 36 -15.82 -15.58 -2.15
C GLU A 36 -14.32 -15.62 -1.82
N GLY A 37 -13.58 -16.57 -2.41
CA GLY A 37 -12.12 -16.64 -2.29
C GLY A 37 -11.41 -15.47 -2.95
N TYR A 38 -11.90 -15.01 -4.09
CA TYR A 38 -11.34 -13.87 -4.82
C TYR A 38 -11.58 -12.53 -4.12
N LEU A 39 -12.80 -12.28 -3.62
CA LEU A 39 -13.16 -10.99 -3.02
C LEU A 39 -12.90 -10.92 -1.51
N LEU A 40 -13.11 -12.01 -0.78
CA LEU A 40 -13.08 -12.05 0.68
C LEU A 40 -11.98 -12.96 1.24
N GLY A 41 -11.19 -13.63 0.40
CA GLY A 41 -10.18 -14.58 0.86
C GLY A 41 -10.76 -15.72 1.69
N ASN A 42 -12.00 -16.14 1.39
CA ASN A 42 -12.78 -17.10 2.19
C ASN A 42 -12.92 -16.71 3.67
N ARG A 43 -12.81 -15.41 3.99
CA ARG A 43 -12.85 -14.85 5.35
C ARG A 43 -11.77 -15.43 6.29
N ARG A 44 -10.64 -15.89 5.73
CA ARG A 44 -9.55 -16.54 6.50
C ARG A 44 -8.36 -15.63 6.80
N PHE A 45 -8.37 -14.38 6.34
CA PHE A 45 -7.26 -13.47 6.60
C PHE A 45 -7.17 -13.13 8.09
N GLY A 46 -6.01 -13.42 8.69
CA GLY A 46 -5.72 -13.06 10.08
C GLY A 46 -5.54 -11.56 10.26
N SER A 47 -5.60 -11.10 11.51
CA SER A 47 -5.53 -9.68 11.87
C SER A 47 -4.29 -8.97 11.32
N PHE A 48 -3.13 -9.64 11.32
CA PHE A 48 -1.90 -9.05 10.78
C PHE A 48 -2.00 -8.72 9.28
N MET A 49 -2.52 -9.66 8.49
CA MET A 49 -2.69 -9.46 7.05
C MET A 49 -3.73 -8.38 6.77
N MET A 50 -4.80 -8.32 7.57
CA MET A 50 -5.79 -7.25 7.48
C MET A 50 -5.19 -5.87 7.80
N ILE A 51 -4.35 -5.75 8.84
CA ILE A 51 -3.66 -4.49 9.17
C ILE A 51 -2.73 -4.06 8.03
N MET A 52 -1.92 -4.98 7.51
CA MET A 52 -1.02 -4.71 6.40
C MET A 52 -1.76 -4.35 5.11
N HIS A 53 -2.89 -5.02 4.83
CA HIS A 53 -3.76 -4.70 3.71
C HIS A 53 -4.35 -3.29 3.84
N SER A 54 -4.91 -2.94 5.01
CA SER A 54 -5.42 -1.60 5.27
C SER A 54 -4.32 -0.53 5.12
N PHE A 55 -3.12 -0.80 5.66
CA PHE A 55 -1.96 0.08 5.50
C PHE A 55 -1.56 0.25 4.03
N GLY A 56 -1.49 -0.86 3.28
CA GLY A 56 -1.18 -0.84 1.85
C GLY A 56 -2.21 -0.08 1.03
N SER A 57 -3.51 -0.25 1.32
CA SER A 57 -4.59 0.48 0.63
C SER A 57 -4.63 1.97 0.99
N GLY A 58 -4.20 2.34 2.19
CA GLY A 58 -4.17 3.72 2.66
C GLY A 58 -2.94 4.51 2.23
N THR A 59 -1.96 3.85 1.60
CA THR A 59 -0.71 4.48 1.15
C THR A 59 -0.60 4.45 -0.37
N HIS A 60 -0.01 5.50 -0.93
CA HIS A 60 0.22 5.59 -2.37
C HIS A 60 1.54 6.34 -2.63
N PRO A 61 2.22 6.10 -3.76
CA PRO A 61 3.54 6.69 -4.06
C PRO A 61 3.55 8.22 -4.10
N GLY A 62 2.41 8.87 -4.34
CA GLY A 62 2.28 10.32 -4.35
C GLY A 62 2.29 10.97 -2.96
N ALA A 63 1.92 10.24 -1.91
CA ALA A 63 1.85 10.80 -0.56
C ALA A 63 3.21 11.31 -0.03
N PRO A 64 4.31 10.54 -0.12
CA PRO A 64 5.63 11.02 0.29
C PRO A 64 6.07 12.26 -0.51
N ALA A 65 5.85 12.27 -1.82
CA ALA A 65 6.24 13.39 -2.68
C ALA A 65 5.50 14.69 -2.28
N GLY A 66 4.20 14.60 -1.96
CA GLY A 66 3.42 15.74 -1.49
C GLY A 66 3.92 16.30 -0.15
N VAL A 67 4.20 15.42 0.81
CA VAL A 67 4.73 15.81 2.13
C VAL A 67 6.11 16.44 1.99
N VAL A 68 7.01 15.83 1.23
CA VAL A 68 8.37 16.36 0.99
C VAL A 68 8.29 17.74 0.33
N SER A 69 7.50 17.87 -0.74
CA SER A 69 7.31 19.14 -1.45
C SER A 69 6.84 20.26 -0.51
N LYS A 70 5.82 19.99 0.32
CA LYS A 70 5.34 20.99 1.29
C LYS A 70 6.33 21.25 2.41
N THR A 71 7.04 20.22 2.88
CA THR A 71 8.04 20.37 3.95
C THR A 71 9.20 21.27 3.51
N VAL A 72 9.65 21.15 2.25
CA VAL A 72 10.68 22.04 1.68
C VAL A 72 10.20 23.49 1.63
N SER A 73 8.93 23.74 1.30
CA SER A 73 8.39 25.10 1.17
C SER A 73 7.91 25.75 2.48
N ALA A 74 7.44 24.96 3.45
CA ALA A 74 6.69 25.43 4.63
C ALA A 74 7.20 24.83 5.94
N GLY A 75 8.34 24.13 5.92
CA GLY A 75 8.92 23.48 7.10
C GLY A 75 8.06 22.34 7.64
N ALA A 76 8.12 22.09 8.96
CA ALA A 76 7.42 20.99 9.61
C ALA A 76 5.89 20.99 9.40
N ALA A 77 5.30 22.13 9.03
CA ALA A 77 3.88 22.22 8.68
C ALA A 77 3.50 21.35 7.47
N GLY A 78 4.46 20.92 6.64
CA GLY A 78 4.24 19.98 5.54
C GLY A 78 3.64 18.63 5.96
N VAL A 79 3.76 18.23 7.23
CA VAL A 79 3.14 17.02 7.79
C VAL A 79 1.61 17.01 7.63
N TRP A 80 0.98 18.18 7.57
CA TRP A 80 -0.46 18.31 7.38
C TRP A 80 -0.98 17.72 6.07
N VAL A 81 -0.12 17.57 5.05
CA VAL A 81 -0.46 16.88 3.80
C VAL A 81 -0.85 15.42 4.05
N SER A 82 -0.17 14.74 4.99
CA SER A 82 -0.55 13.38 5.40
C SER A 82 -1.67 13.39 6.43
N TRP A 83 -1.65 14.33 7.37
CA TRP A 83 -2.63 14.36 8.47
C TRP A 83 -4.03 14.81 8.07
N VAL A 84 -4.24 15.27 6.83
CA VAL A 84 -5.60 15.48 6.31
C VAL A 84 -6.48 14.23 6.46
N TRP A 85 -5.89 13.03 6.40
CA TRP A 85 -6.59 11.76 6.60
C TRP A 85 -7.05 11.51 8.04
N LEU A 86 -6.54 12.23 9.05
CA LEU A 86 -7.05 12.16 10.42
C LEU A 86 -8.51 12.61 10.52
N PHE A 87 -8.94 13.51 9.63
CA PHE A 87 -10.35 13.87 9.55
C PHE A 87 -11.21 12.74 8.94
N GLY A 88 -10.60 11.88 8.12
CA GLY A 88 -11.23 10.70 7.54
C GLY A 88 -11.37 9.53 8.52
N THR A 89 -10.46 9.37 9.49
CA THR A 89 -10.45 8.23 10.42
C THR A 89 -11.74 7.98 11.20
N PRO A 90 -12.46 8.98 11.75
CA PRO A 90 -13.70 8.71 12.46
C PRO A 90 -14.80 8.14 11.54
N PHE A 91 -14.78 8.45 10.24
CA PHE A 91 -15.71 7.84 9.29
C PHE A 91 -15.41 6.36 9.08
N TYR A 92 -14.14 5.94 9.09
CA TYR A 92 -13.79 4.52 9.01
C TYR A 92 -14.28 3.72 10.23
N TRP A 93 -14.27 4.32 11.43
CA TRP A 93 -14.83 3.69 12.63
C TRP A 93 -16.34 3.52 12.58
N LEU A 94 -17.04 4.43 11.89
CA LEU A 94 -18.50 4.36 11.69
C LEU A 94 -18.88 3.38 10.56
N ILE A 95 -18.11 3.34 9.48
CA ILE A 95 -18.38 2.47 8.32
C ILE A 95 -18.09 1.01 8.66
N ALA A 96 -17.00 0.72 9.40
CA ALA A 96 -16.61 -0.64 9.76
C ALA A 96 -17.74 -1.48 10.42
N PRO A 97 -18.49 -1.00 11.44
CA PRO A 97 -19.59 -1.76 12.03
C PRO A 97 -20.85 -1.84 11.14
N VAL A 98 -21.02 -0.94 10.16
CA VAL A 98 -22.16 -0.94 9.23
C VAL A 98 -21.96 -1.94 8.09
N VAL A 99 -20.72 -2.12 7.63
CA VAL A 99 -20.36 -2.95 6.47
C VAL A 99 -19.90 -4.38 6.86
N ARG A 100 -19.88 -4.70 8.16
CA ARG A 100 -19.54 -6.04 8.69
C ARG A 100 -20.43 -7.17 8.11
#